data_AF-A0A2N1WFA5-F1
#
_entry.id   AF-A0A2N1WFA5-F1
#
_cell.length_a   1.000
_cell.length_b   1.000
_cell.length_c   1.000
_cell.angle_alpha   90.00
_cell.angle_beta   90.00
_cell.angle_gamma   90.00
#
_symmetry.space_group_name_H-M   'P 1'
#
loop_
_entity.id
_entity.type
_entity.pdbx_description
1 polymer ?
#
loop_
_entity_poly.entity_id
_entity_poly.type
_entity_poly.pdbx_seq_one_letter_code
_entity_poly.pdbx_strand_id
1 'polypeptide(L)'
;MPRRSILSAAERDNLLALPDTKDDLIRYYTFSETDLSIIRQRRGPANRLGFAVQLCYLRFPGIILSVDQPPFPPLLKLVADQLKVRVESWNEYGQREQTRREHLVELQTVFGFQPFTMSHYRQAVQLLTELAMQTDKGIVLASTLIEHLRRQSIILPAINAVERASAEAITRANRRIYDALAEPLSDAHRRRLDDLLKRRDNGKTTWLAWLRQSPVKPNSRHMLEHIERLKAWQALDLPTGIERLVHQNRLLKIAREGGQMTPADLAKFEPQRRYATLVALTIEGMATVTDEIIDLHDRILGKLFNAAKNKHQQQFQASGKAINAKVRLFGRIGQALIDAKQSGCDPFAAIEAVMSWDAFAESVTEAQKLAQPDDFDFLHLIGESYATLRRYAPEFLAVLKLRAAPAAKNVLDAIEVLRGMNTDNARKVPADALTDFIKPRWQKL
;
A
#
# COMPACT_ATOMS: atom_id res chain seq x y z
N MET A 1 -28.25 4.46 -17.95
CA MET A 1 -27.57 5.17 -16.84
C MET A 1 -26.66 6.24 -17.44
N PRO A 2 -26.70 7.50 -16.97
CA PRO A 2 -25.75 8.51 -17.43
C PRO A 2 -24.34 7.99 -17.17
N ARG A 3 -23.47 8.00 -18.19
CA ARG A 3 -22.07 7.56 -18.05
C ARG A 3 -21.43 8.47 -17.01
N ARG A 4 -21.03 7.89 -15.88
CA ARG A 4 -20.30 8.61 -14.83
C ARG A 4 -19.05 9.20 -15.47
N SER A 5 -18.89 10.52 -15.36
CA SER A 5 -17.74 11.23 -15.90
C SER A 5 -16.44 10.63 -15.35
N ILE A 6 -15.45 10.42 -16.21
CA ILE A 6 -14.12 9.95 -15.78
C ILE A 6 -13.18 11.09 -15.38
N LEU A 7 -13.53 12.33 -15.72
CA LEU A 7 -12.85 13.55 -15.27
C LEU A 7 -13.78 14.37 -14.37
N SER A 8 -13.20 15.01 -13.36
CA SER A 8 -13.81 16.10 -12.62
C SER A 8 -13.87 17.39 -13.46
N ALA A 9 -14.64 18.38 -13.01
CA ALA A 9 -14.68 19.69 -13.68
C ALA A 9 -13.28 20.34 -13.71
N ALA A 10 -12.59 20.35 -12.56
CA ALA A 10 -11.23 20.90 -12.46
C ALA A 10 -10.22 20.16 -13.38
N GLU A 11 -10.33 18.85 -13.52
CA GLU A 11 -9.49 18.09 -14.46
C GLU A 11 -9.76 18.48 -15.92
N ARG A 12 -11.01 18.72 -16.31
CA ARG A 12 -11.33 19.19 -17.66
C ARG A 12 -10.71 20.55 -17.95
N ASP A 13 -10.83 21.48 -16.99
CA ASP A 13 -10.30 22.84 -17.14
C ASP A 13 -8.78 22.81 -17.25
N ASN A 14 -8.12 21.99 -16.44
CA ASN A 14 -6.65 21.85 -16.43
C ASN A 14 -6.08 21.23 -17.72
N LEU A 15 -6.81 20.37 -18.43
CA LEU A 15 -6.33 19.72 -19.66
C LEU A 15 -6.06 20.72 -20.81
N LEU A 16 -6.80 21.82 -20.82
CA LEU A 16 -6.70 22.89 -21.84
C LEU A 16 -6.19 24.21 -21.25
N ALA A 17 -5.71 24.19 -20.00
CA ALA A 17 -5.20 25.38 -19.36
C ALA A 17 -4.04 25.98 -20.19
N LEU A 18 -4.17 27.27 -20.46
CA LEU A 18 -3.12 28.04 -21.13
C LEU A 18 -2.01 28.35 -20.12
N PRO A 19 -0.75 28.45 -20.57
CA PRO A 19 0.34 28.80 -19.70
C PRO A 19 0.19 30.23 -19.21
N ASP A 20 0.40 30.45 -17.91
CA ASP A 20 0.32 31.75 -17.24
C ASP A 20 1.69 32.31 -16.86
N THR A 21 2.73 31.47 -16.86
CA THR A 21 4.12 31.88 -16.65
C THR A 21 4.72 32.49 -17.91
N LYS A 22 5.59 33.49 -17.75
CA LYS A 22 6.26 34.15 -18.88
C LYS A 22 7.13 33.17 -19.68
N ASP A 23 7.83 32.27 -18.99
CA ASP A 23 8.73 31.30 -19.62
C ASP A 23 7.96 30.28 -20.47
N ASP A 24 6.83 29.79 -19.98
CA ASP A 24 5.98 28.88 -20.77
C ASP A 24 5.31 29.59 -21.94
N LEU A 25 4.85 30.84 -21.76
CA LEU A 25 4.33 31.66 -22.86
C LEU A 25 5.37 31.81 -23.98
N ILE A 26 6.63 32.12 -23.63
CA ILE A 26 7.73 32.22 -24.60
C ILE A 26 7.97 30.87 -25.27
N ARG A 27 8.04 29.78 -24.48
CA ARG A 27 8.30 28.43 -24.98
C ARG A 27 7.28 27.99 -26.02
N TYR A 28 5.99 28.25 -25.79
CA TYR A 28 4.93 27.78 -26.68
C TYR A 28 4.59 28.75 -27.82
N TYR A 29 4.80 30.07 -27.64
CA TYR A 29 4.25 31.09 -28.54
C TYR A 29 5.28 31.99 -29.21
N THR A 30 6.57 31.68 -29.12
CA THR A 30 7.59 32.37 -29.91
C THR A 30 7.52 31.96 -31.38
N PHE A 31 7.50 32.94 -32.28
CA PHE A 31 7.50 32.71 -33.72
C PHE A 31 8.91 32.59 -34.29
N SER A 32 9.11 31.62 -35.17
CA SER A 32 10.30 31.54 -36.01
C SER A 32 10.25 32.58 -37.14
N GLU A 33 11.38 32.84 -37.80
CA GLU A 33 11.41 33.71 -38.98
C GLU A 33 10.49 33.19 -40.11
N THR A 34 10.37 31.87 -40.25
CA THR A 34 9.45 31.24 -41.20
C THR A 34 8.00 31.57 -40.85
N ASP A 35 7.63 31.48 -39.56
CA ASP A 35 6.29 31.83 -39.08
C ASP A 35 5.98 33.30 -39.39
N LEU A 36 6.91 34.21 -39.06
CA LEU A 36 6.77 35.64 -39.28
C LEU A 36 6.64 35.97 -40.77
N SER A 37 7.39 35.29 -41.64
CA SER A 37 7.28 35.43 -43.09
C SER A 37 5.87 35.10 -43.57
N ILE A 38 5.32 33.97 -43.15
CA ILE A 38 3.95 33.53 -43.51
C ILE A 38 2.91 34.52 -42.95
N ILE A 39 3.02 34.91 -41.69
CA ILE A 39 2.10 35.86 -41.04
C ILE A 39 2.09 37.21 -41.78
N ARG A 40 3.27 37.74 -42.17
CA ARG A 40 3.39 39.04 -42.84
C ARG A 40 2.70 39.11 -44.20
N GLN A 41 2.44 37.97 -44.85
CA GLN A 41 1.69 37.90 -46.10
C GLN A 41 0.22 38.33 -45.94
N ARG A 42 -0.33 38.30 -44.71
CA ARG A 42 -1.70 38.75 -44.45
C ARG A 42 -1.80 40.29 -44.57
N ARG A 43 -2.90 40.77 -45.16
CA ARG A 43 -3.15 42.21 -45.36
C ARG A 43 -3.68 42.87 -44.08
N GLY A 44 -2.96 43.90 -43.61
CA GLY A 44 -3.36 44.72 -42.46
C GLY A 44 -3.00 44.11 -41.09
N PRO A 45 -2.88 44.95 -40.04
CA PRO A 45 -2.46 44.52 -38.71
C PRO A 45 -3.46 43.55 -38.06
N ALA A 46 -4.76 43.75 -38.27
CA ALA A 46 -5.82 42.88 -37.72
C ALA A 46 -5.71 41.44 -38.21
N ASN A 47 -5.54 41.22 -39.52
CA ASN A 47 -5.44 39.87 -40.09
C ASN A 47 -4.13 39.17 -39.72
N ARG A 48 -3.02 39.92 -39.62
CA ARG A 48 -1.73 39.39 -39.16
C ARG A 48 -1.83 38.91 -37.71
N LEU A 49 -2.37 39.76 -36.83
CA LEU A 49 -2.59 39.42 -35.42
C LEU A 49 -3.54 38.23 -35.28
N GLY A 50 -4.65 38.26 -36.01
CA GLY A 50 -5.65 37.20 -36.03
C GLY A 50 -5.10 35.83 -36.43
N PHE A 51 -4.39 35.78 -37.55
CA PHE A 51 -3.74 34.57 -38.06
C PHE A 51 -2.70 34.02 -37.07
N ALA A 52 -1.88 34.91 -36.49
CA ALA A 52 -0.85 34.53 -35.52
C ALA A 52 -1.43 33.99 -34.21
N VAL A 53 -2.50 34.62 -33.68
CA VAL A 53 -3.20 34.12 -32.49
C VAL A 53 -3.80 32.74 -32.77
N GLN A 54 -4.47 32.53 -33.92
CA GLN A 54 -4.98 31.21 -34.28
C GLN A 54 -3.86 30.16 -34.36
N LEU A 55 -2.71 30.50 -34.95
CA LEU A 55 -1.53 29.62 -34.96
C LEU A 55 -1.08 29.24 -33.54
N CYS A 56 -1.04 30.20 -32.61
CA CYS A 56 -0.68 29.92 -31.21
C CYS A 56 -1.63 28.92 -30.58
N TYR A 57 -2.96 29.09 -30.72
CA TYR A 57 -3.96 28.16 -30.16
C TYR A 57 -3.86 26.74 -30.76
N LEU A 58 -3.51 26.64 -32.04
CA LEU A 58 -3.26 25.35 -32.71
C LEU A 58 -1.96 24.69 -32.24
N ARG A 59 -0.92 25.46 -31.90
CA ARG A 59 0.33 24.93 -31.31
C ARG A 59 0.11 24.46 -29.87
N PHE A 60 -0.49 25.32 -29.05
CA PHE A 60 -0.86 25.02 -27.68
C PHE A 60 -2.07 25.87 -27.29
N PRO A 61 -3.17 25.28 -26.79
CA PRO A 61 -3.28 23.91 -26.29
C PRO A 61 -3.70 22.91 -27.37
N GLY A 62 -3.66 23.27 -28.66
CA GLY A 62 -4.03 22.36 -29.76
C GLY A 62 -5.50 22.47 -30.18
N ILE A 63 -6.15 23.61 -29.93
CA ILE A 63 -7.58 23.82 -30.18
C ILE A 63 -7.81 24.92 -31.21
N ILE A 64 -9.03 25.00 -31.73
CA ILE A 64 -9.48 26.15 -32.51
C ILE A 64 -10.13 27.16 -31.55
N LEU A 65 -9.68 28.41 -31.59
CA LEU A 65 -10.32 29.49 -30.84
C LEU A 65 -11.69 29.82 -31.46
N SER A 66 -12.76 29.67 -30.68
CA SER A 66 -14.13 29.96 -31.10
C SER A 66 -14.33 31.43 -31.52
N VAL A 67 -15.38 31.69 -32.30
CA VAL A 67 -15.71 33.06 -32.76
C VAL A 67 -16.10 33.95 -31.58
N ASP A 68 -16.88 33.41 -30.64
CA ASP A 68 -17.42 34.17 -29.50
C ASP A 68 -16.46 34.26 -28.31
N GLN A 69 -15.27 33.65 -28.42
CA GLN A 69 -14.31 33.59 -27.33
C GLN A 69 -13.17 34.60 -27.56
N PRO A 70 -12.95 35.56 -26.64
CA PRO A 70 -11.77 36.42 -26.71
C PRO A 70 -10.50 35.59 -26.43
N PRO A 71 -9.38 35.93 -27.06
CA PRO A 71 -8.13 35.24 -26.80
C PRO A 71 -7.61 35.63 -25.41
N PHE A 72 -6.95 34.67 -24.75
CA PHE A 72 -6.24 34.88 -23.50
C PHE A 72 -5.31 36.12 -23.55
N PRO A 73 -5.52 37.12 -22.68
CA PRO A 73 -4.85 38.42 -22.81
C PRO A 73 -3.31 38.37 -22.77
N PRO A 74 -2.66 37.56 -21.92
CA PRO A 74 -1.19 37.44 -21.93
C PRO A 74 -0.64 36.93 -23.28
N LEU A 75 -1.31 35.95 -23.89
CA LEU A 75 -0.97 35.45 -25.22
C LEU A 75 -1.17 36.54 -26.28
N LEU A 76 -2.31 37.22 -26.26
CA LEU A 76 -2.63 38.28 -27.22
C LEU A 76 -1.57 39.40 -27.19
N LYS A 77 -1.20 39.85 -26.00
CA LYS A 77 -0.16 40.87 -25.82
C LYS A 77 1.18 40.41 -26.37
N LEU A 78 1.62 39.21 -26.02
CA LEU A 78 2.89 38.65 -26.47
C LEU A 78 2.95 38.49 -28.00
N VAL A 79 1.84 38.08 -28.64
CA VAL A 79 1.75 38.00 -30.11
C VAL A 79 1.78 39.39 -30.74
N ALA A 80 1.06 40.37 -30.17
CA ALA A 80 1.06 41.74 -30.67
C ALA A 80 2.46 42.39 -30.60
N ASP A 81 3.17 42.17 -29.49
CA ASP A 81 4.55 42.65 -29.28
C ASP A 81 5.51 42.04 -30.31
N GLN A 82 5.44 40.72 -30.56
CA GLN A 82 6.25 40.05 -31.57
C GLN A 82 6.00 40.57 -32.99
N LEU A 83 4.76 40.93 -33.31
CA LEU A 83 4.37 41.46 -34.62
C LEU A 83 4.54 42.98 -34.76
N LYS A 84 4.86 43.68 -33.66
CA LYS A 84 4.90 45.15 -33.57
C LYS A 84 3.58 45.80 -34.00
N VAL A 85 2.46 45.22 -33.57
CA VAL A 85 1.10 45.74 -33.81
C VAL A 85 0.42 46.06 -32.48
N ARG A 86 -0.68 46.82 -32.56
CA ARG A 86 -1.51 47.18 -31.42
C ARG A 86 -2.46 46.03 -31.07
N VAL A 87 -2.68 45.79 -29.78
CA VAL A 87 -3.61 44.74 -29.29
C VAL A 87 -5.04 45.02 -29.76
N GLU A 88 -5.40 46.29 -29.86
CA GLU A 88 -6.70 46.78 -30.30
C GLU A 88 -7.04 46.36 -31.75
N SER A 89 -6.03 46.06 -32.57
CA SER A 89 -6.24 45.51 -33.92
C SER A 89 -6.98 44.17 -33.91
N TRP A 90 -7.05 43.47 -32.78
CA TRP A 90 -7.87 42.26 -32.64
C TRP A 90 -9.37 42.55 -32.82
N ASN A 91 -9.85 43.74 -32.44
CA ASN A 91 -11.28 44.11 -32.53
C ASN A 91 -11.78 44.22 -33.98
N GLU A 92 -10.85 44.40 -34.93
CA GLU A 92 -11.12 44.47 -36.36
C GLU A 92 -10.95 43.09 -37.04
N TYR A 93 -10.41 42.10 -36.34
CA TYR A 93 -10.13 40.78 -36.91
C TYR A 93 -11.38 39.91 -36.99
N GLY A 94 -11.63 39.34 -38.17
CA GLY A 94 -12.65 38.30 -38.34
C GLY A 94 -14.09 38.80 -38.26
N GLN A 95 -14.34 40.09 -38.52
CA GLN A 95 -15.70 40.63 -38.64
C GLN A 95 -16.55 39.88 -39.68
N ARG A 96 -15.90 39.29 -40.69
CA ARG A 96 -16.49 38.28 -41.58
C ARG A 96 -16.02 36.90 -41.14
N GLU A 97 -16.95 36.00 -40.81
CA GLU A 97 -16.62 34.63 -40.44
C GLU A 97 -15.77 33.91 -41.49
N GLN A 98 -15.98 34.21 -42.77
CA GLN A 98 -15.26 33.63 -43.89
C GLN A 98 -13.74 33.82 -43.78
N THR A 99 -13.27 35.00 -43.35
CA THR A 99 -11.85 35.29 -43.18
C THR A 99 -11.21 34.39 -42.12
N ARG A 100 -11.90 34.12 -41.01
CA ARG A 100 -11.41 33.19 -39.97
C ARG A 100 -11.34 31.75 -40.47
N ARG A 101 -12.32 31.32 -41.29
CA ARG A 101 -12.34 29.97 -41.88
C ARG A 101 -11.22 29.79 -42.90
N GLU A 102 -11.01 30.76 -43.78
CA GLU A 102 -9.93 30.76 -44.77
C GLU A 102 -8.54 30.71 -44.08
N HIS A 103 -8.33 31.54 -43.04
CA HIS A 103 -7.10 31.51 -42.25
C HIS A 103 -6.89 30.14 -41.59
N LEU A 104 -7.92 29.54 -41.02
CA LEU A 104 -7.81 28.23 -40.38
C LEU A 104 -7.44 27.11 -41.37
N VAL A 105 -8.00 27.12 -42.58
CA VAL A 105 -7.65 26.16 -43.66
C VAL A 105 -6.21 26.36 -44.12
N GLU A 106 -5.78 27.61 -44.26
CA GLU A 106 -4.40 27.95 -44.62
C GLU A 106 -3.42 27.53 -43.53
N LEU A 107 -3.73 27.78 -42.26
CA LEU A 107 -2.94 27.31 -41.11
C LEU A 107 -2.80 25.80 -41.09
N GLN A 108 -3.88 25.06 -41.35
CA GLN A 108 -3.83 23.59 -41.46
C GLN A 108 -2.90 23.14 -42.58
N THR A 109 -2.99 23.77 -43.75
CA THR A 109 -2.20 23.39 -44.92
C THR A 109 -0.72 23.70 -44.73
N VAL A 110 -0.40 24.91 -44.26
CA VAL A 110 0.98 25.41 -44.17
C VAL A 110 1.74 24.80 -43.00
N PHE A 111 1.08 24.63 -41.84
CA PHE A 111 1.71 24.11 -40.62
C PHE A 111 1.41 22.62 -40.36
N GLY A 112 0.69 21.96 -41.28
CA GLY A 112 0.43 20.52 -41.22
C GLY A 112 -0.56 20.09 -40.14
N PHE A 113 -1.42 20.99 -39.66
CA PHE A 113 -2.46 20.62 -38.70
C PHE A 113 -3.58 19.83 -39.37
N GLN A 114 -4.01 18.74 -38.73
CA GLN A 114 -5.04 17.85 -39.25
C GLN A 114 -6.28 17.84 -38.35
N PRO A 115 -7.50 17.82 -38.92
CA PRO A 115 -8.70 17.67 -38.10
C PRO A 115 -8.76 16.28 -37.45
N PHE A 116 -9.32 16.20 -36.25
CA PHE A 116 -9.59 14.92 -35.60
C PHE A 116 -10.66 14.13 -36.35
N THR A 117 -10.40 12.86 -36.64
CA THR A 117 -11.30 11.99 -37.41
C THR A 117 -11.66 10.72 -36.64
N MET A 118 -12.62 9.96 -37.17
CA MET A 118 -12.95 8.64 -36.60
C MET A 118 -11.80 7.63 -36.69
N SER A 119 -10.87 7.80 -37.64
CA SER A 119 -9.65 6.97 -37.69
C SER A 119 -8.75 7.24 -36.48
N HIS A 120 -8.51 8.52 -36.18
CA HIS A 120 -7.76 8.97 -35.00
C HIS A 120 -8.43 8.50 -33.71
N TYR A 121 -9.76 8.57 -33.62
CA TYR A 121 -10.50 8.05 -32.46
C TYR A 121 -10.26 6.55 -32.22
N ARG A 122 -10.30 5.72 -33.27
CA ARG A 122 -10.07 4.27 -33.13
C ARG A 122 -8.63 3.97 -32.68
N GLN A 123 -7.64 4.66 -33.25
CA GLN A 123 -6.23 4.54 -32.86
C GLN A 123 -6.01 5.00 -31.42
N ALA A 124 -6.62 6.11 -31.02
CA ALA A 124 -6.59 6.63 -29.65
C ALA A 124 -7.13 5.60 -28.64
N VAL A 125 -8.29 5.00 -28.92
CA VAL A 125 -8.85 3.96 -28.04
C VAL A 125 -7.91 2.75 -27.92
N GLN A 126 -7.27 2.33 -29.02
CA GLN A 126 -6.31 1.22 -28.98
C GLN A 126 -5.07 1.56 -28.13
N LEU A 127 -4.45 2.71 -28.38
CA LEU A 127 -3.30 3.20 -27.61
C LEU A 127 -3.63 3.31 -26.11
N LEU A 128 -4.78 3.92 -25.80
CA LEU A 128 -5.22 4.09 -24.42
C LEU A 128 -5.61 2.77 -23.76
N THR A 129 -6.03 1.74 -24.52
CA THR A 129 -6.38 0.44 -23.94
C THR A 129 -5.16 -0.22 -23.29
N GLU A 130 -3.99 -0.14 -23.94
CA GLU A 130 -2.74 -0.67 -23.38
C GLU A 130 -2.33 0.06 -22.09
N LEU A 131 -2.45 1.40 -22.07
CA LEU A 131 -2.24 2.17 -20.85
C LEU A 131 -3.28 1.82 -19.76
N ALA A 132 -4.53 1.59 -20.17
CA ALA A 132 -5.64 1.28 -19.28
C ALA A 132 -5.52 -0.11 -18.60
N MET A 133 -4.68 -0.99 -19.15
CA MET A 133 -4.30 -2.25 -18.49
C MET A 133 -3.50 -2.01 -17.20
N GLN A 134 -2.91 -0.84 -17.02
CA GLN A 134 -2.06 -0.50 -15.87
C GLN A 134 -2.71 0.50 -14.92
N THR A 135 -3.51 1.44 -15.45
CA THR A 135 -4.20 2.49 -14.69
C THR A 135 -5.62 2.71 -15.20
N ASP A 136 -6.53 3.17 -14.36
CA ASP A 136 -7.85 3.64 -14.82
C ASP A 136 -8.17 5.06 -14.36
N LYS A 137 -7.13 5.82 -14.00
CA LYS A 137 -7.24 7.24 -13.72
C LYS A 137 -7.53 8.00 -15.01
N GLY A 138 -8.77 8.50 -15.15
CA GLY A 138 -9.22 9.18 -16.36
C GLY A 138 -8.30 10.31 -16.83
N ILE A 139 -7.80 11.13 -15.89
CA ILE A 139 -6.88 12.23 -16.19
C ILE A 139 -5.58 11.77 -16.85
N VAL A 140 -5.02 10.63 -16.42
CA VAL A 140 -3.78 10.09 -17.01
C VAL A 140 -4.00 9.70 -18.46
N LEU A 141 -5.13 9.04 -18.76
CA LEU A 141 -5.50 8.66 -20.12
C LEU A 141 -5.77 9.90 -20.99
N ALA A 142 -6.54 10.86 -20.48
CA ALA A 142 -6.91 12.06 -21.21
C ALA A 142 -5.68 12.94 -21.54
N SER A 143 -4.79 13.17 -20.56
CA SER A 143 -3.54 13.89 -20.77
C SER A 143 -2.64 13.20 -21.79
N THR A 144 -2.50 11.86 -21.70
CA THR A 144 -1.70 11.07 -22.64
C THR A 144 -2.26 11.19 -24.06
N LEU A 145 -3.59 11.11 -24.23
CA LEU A 145 -4.21 11.27 -25.54
C LEU A 145 -4.00 12.67 -26.10
N ILE A 146 -4.23 13.70 -25.30
CA ILE A 146 -4.04 15.09 -25.71
C ILE A 146 -2.60 15.34 -26.16
N GLU A 147 -1.62 14.85 -25.40
CA GLU A 147 -0.21 14.96 -25.77
C GLU A 147 0.10 14.19 -27.06
N HIS A 148 -0.44 12.98 -27.22
CA HIS A 148 -0.27 12.18 -28.42
C HIS A 148 -0.82 12.88 -29.67
N LEU A 149 -2.03 13.45 -29.59
CA LEU A 149 -2.64 14.18 -30.70
C LEU A 149 -1.83 15.44 -31.06
N ARG A 150 -1.37 16.21 -30.06
CA ARG A 150 -0.51 17.39 -30.29
C ARG A 150 0.79 17.03 -31.00
N ARG A 151 1.45 15.95 -30.58
CA ARG A 151 2.71 15.47 -31.22
C ARG A 151 2.52 15.08 -32.69
N GLN A 152 1.30 14.71 -33.09
CA GLN A 152 0.94 14.38 -34.48
C GLN A 152 0.32 15.57 -35.23
N SER A 153 0.33 16.77 -34.65
CA SER A 153 -0.34 17.95 -35.20
C SER A 153 -1.84 17.75 -35.46
N ILE A 154 -2.49 16.86 -34.70
CA ILE A 154 -3.94 16.67 -34.78
C ILE A 154 -4.62 17.69 -33.87
N ILE A 155 -5.52 18.47 -34.45
CA ILE A 155 -6.35 19.43 -33.72
C ILE A 155 -7.20 18.66 -32.72
N LEU A 156 -7.13 19.05 -31.45
CA LEU A 156 -7.83 18.35 -30.38
C LEU A 156 -9.35 18.39 -30.62
N PRO A 157 -10.04 17.25 -30.46
CA PRO A 157 -11.49 17.25 -30.47
C PRO A 157 -12.04 17.89 -29.20
N ALA A 158 -13.35 18.13 -29.16
CA ALA A 158 -14.02 18.50 -27.92
C ALA A 158 -13.67 17.52 -26.79
N ILE A 159 -13.52 18.03 -25.56
CA ILE A 159 -13.14 17.22 -24.38
C ILE A 159 -14.06 16.01 -24.19
N ASN A 160 -15.35 16.13 -24.51
CA ASN A 160 -16.29 15.02 -24.46
C ASN A 160 -15.88 13.82 -25.34
N ALA A 161 -15.16 14.05 -26.45
CA ALA A 161 -14.62 12.98 -27.28
C ALA A 161 -13.37 12.34 -26.67
N VAL A 162 -12.48 13.13 -26.06
CA VAL A 162 -11.31 12.65 -25.30
C VAL A 162 -11.76 11.78 -24.14
N GLU A 163 -12.76 12.24 -23.38
CA GLU A 163 -13.34 11.48 -22.26
C GLU A 163 -13.98 10.18 -22.74
N ARG A 164 -14.69 10.21 -23.87
CA ARG A 164 -15.33 9.02 -24.44
C ARG A 164 -14.29 7.99 -24.89
N ALA A 165 -13.23 8.41 -25.57
CA ALA A 165 -12.15 7.53 -25.97
C ALA A 165 -11.48 6.87 -24.76
N SER A 166 -11.21 7.67 -23.73
CA SER A 166 -10.60 7.19 -22.48
C SER A 166 -11.52 6.21 -21.72
N ALA A 167 -12.82 6.52 -21.60
CA ALA A 167 -13.79 5.63 -20.96
C ALA A 167 -14.00 4.32 -21.72
N GLU A 168 -14.01 4.39 -23.06
CA GLU A 168 -14.06 3.21 -23.92
C GLU A 168 -12.81 2.34 -23.75
N ALA A 169 -11.61 2.94 -23.72
CA ALA A 169 -10.36 2.25 -23.45
C ALA A 169 -10.35 1.55 -22.09
N ILE A 170 -10.81 2.23 -21.02
CA ILE A 170 -10.98 1.63 -19.68
C ILE A 170 -11.94 0.44 -19.74
N THR A 171 -13.05 0.55 -20.48
CA THR A 171 -14.02 -0.55 -20.62
C THR A 171 -13.40 -1.75 -21.34
N ARG A 172 -12.62 -1.52 -22.40
CA ARG A 172 -11.89 -2.58 -23.12
C ARG A 172 -10.82 -3.23 -22.24
N ALA A 173 -10.04 -2.44 -21.51
CA ALA A 173 -9.03 -2.95 -20.60
C ALA A 173 -9.65 -3.75 -19.46
N ASN A 174 -10.76 -3.28 -18.86
CA ASN A 174 -11.50 -4.04 -17.84
C ASN A 174 -11.92 -5.42 -18.37
N ARG A 175 -12.45 -5.50 -19.60
CA ARG A 175 -12.82 -6.78 -20.20
C ARG A 175 -11.61 -7.71 -20.32
N ARG A 176 -10.50 -7.23 -20.90
CA ARG A 176 -9.25 -8.00 -21.02
C ARG A 176 -8.71 -8.47 -19.66
N ILE A 177 -8.77 -7.60 -18.64
CA ILE A 177 -8.36 -7.93 -17.27
C ILE A 177 -9.25 -9.05 -16.68
N TYR A 178 -10.56 -8.95 -16.88
CA TYR A 178 -11.49 -9.96 -16.39
C TYR A 178 -11.28 -11.30 -17.09
N ASP A 179 -11.09 -11.28 -18.42
CA ASP A 179 -10.80 -12.48 -19.20
C ASP A 179 -9.49 -13.12 -18.73
N ALA A 180 -8.42 -12.33 -18.56
CA ALA A 180 -7.12 -12.81 -18.08
C ALA A 180 -7.17 -13.50 -16.71
N LEU A 181 -8.07 -13.06 -15.81
CA LEU A 181 -8.25 -13.67 -14.49
C LEU A 181 -9.26 -14.82 -14.48
N ALA A 182 -10.16 -14.91 -15.46
CA ALA A 182 -11.24 -15.90 -15.49
C ALA A 182 -10.97 -17.09 -16.43
N GLU A 183 -10.23 -16.88 -17.51
CA GLU A 183 -9.87 -17.92 -18.49
C GLU A 183 -9.03 -19.06 -17.90
N PRO A 184 -8.01 -18.82 -17.06
CA PRO A 184 -7.20 -19.90 -16.47
C PRO A 184 -7.96 -20.77 -15.45
N LEU A 185 -9.18 -20.40 -15.07
CA LEU A 185 -9.95 -21.08 -14.04
C LEU A 185 -10.64 -22.33 -14.60
N SER A 186 -10.31 -23.49 -14.03
CA SER A 186 -11.07 -24.73 -14.23
C SER A 186 -12.48 -24.62 -13.64
N ASP A 187 -13.37 -25.54 -14.04
CA ASP A 187 -14.71 -25.64 -13.45
C ASP A 187 -14.68 -25.95 -11.95
N ALA A 188 -13.61 -26.57 -11.46
CA ALA A 188 -13.40 -26.77 -10.02
C ALA A 188 -13.08 -25.44 -9.31
N HIS A 189 -12.24 -24.58 -9.89
CA HIS A 189 -11.99 -23.24 -9.35
C HIS A 189 -13.28 -22.41 -9.33
N ARG A 190 -14.02 -22.40 -10.44
CA ARG A 190 -15.27 -21.64 -10.58
C ARG A 190 -16.32 -22.06 -9.54
N ARG A 191 -16.52 -23.37 -9.34
CA ARG A 191 -17.41 -23.90 -8.30
C ARG A 191 -17.00 -23.44 -6.89
N ARG A 192 -15.72 -23.59 -6.54
CA ARG A 192 -15.19 -23.17 -5.23
C ARG A 192 -15.36 -21.65 -5.01
N LEU A 193 -15.15 -20.84 -6.05
CA LEU A 193 -15.39 -19.40 -5.98
C LEU A 193 -16.88 -19.06 -5.84
N ASP A 194 -17.77 -19.74 -6.56
CA ASP A 194 -19.22 -19.55 -6.42
C ASP A 194 -19.72 -19.98 -5.03
N ASP A 195 -19.10 -21.00 -4.41
CA ASP A 195 -19.41 -21.43 -3.04
C ASP A 195 -19.09 -20.35 -1.99
N LEU A 196 -18.13 -19.44 -2.27
CA LEU A 196 -17.87 -18.28 -1.41
C LEU A 196 -19.12 -17.40 -1.22
N LEU A 197 -19.99 -17.36 -2.24
CA LEU A 197 -21.20 -16.54 -2.24
C LEU A 197 -22.37 -17.20 -1.51
N LYS A 198 -22.28 -18.51 -1.22
CA LYS A 198 -23.33 -19.28 -0.55
C LYS A 198 -23.24 -19.13 0.97
N ARG A 199 -24.37 -19.41 1.64
CA ARG A 199 -24.42 -19.52 3.10
C ARG A 199 -23.60 -20.72 3.58
N ARG A 200 -22.96 -20.58 4.73
CA ARG A 200 -22.30 -21.71 5.40
C ARG A 200 -23.37 -22.62 6.01
N ASP A 201 -23.12 -23.92 6.03
CA ASP A 201 -24.09 -24.96 6.44
C ASP A 201 -24.68 -24.72 7.84
N ASN A 202 -23.91 -24.13 8.75
CA ASN A 202 -24.28 -23.95 10.15
C ASN A 202 -24.43 -22.47 10.56
N GLY A 203 -24.60 -21.54 9.61
CA GLY A 203 -24.52 -20.10 9.91
C GLY A 203 -25.48 -19.19 9.15
N LYS A 204 -25.71 -18.00 9.72
CA LYS A 204 -26.42 -16.89 9.04
C LYS A 204 -25.54 -16.14 8.04
N THR A 205 -24.23 -16.42 8.01
CA THR A 205 -23.25 -15.73 7.16
C THR A 205 -22.84 -16.57 5.96
N THR A 206 -22.42 -15.91 4.88
CA THR A 206 -21.81 -16.58 3.73
C THR A 206 -20.36 -16.96 4.02
N TRP A 207 -19.80 -17.85 3.21
CA TRP A 207 -18.37 -18.19 3.26
C TRP A 207 -17.50 -16.95 3.13
N LEU A 208 -17.74 -16.09 2.12
CA LEU A 208 -17.00 -14.85 1.92
C LEU A 208 -17.12 -13.88 3.10
N ALA A 209 -18.32 -13.76 3.70
CA ALA A 209 -18.52 -12.87 4.85
C ALA A 209 -17.73 -13.35 6.08
N TRP A 210 -17.65 -14.65 6.32
CA TRP A 210 -16.84 -15.22 7.40
C TRP A 210 -15.34 -15.07 7.16
N LEU A 211 -14.88 -15.27 5.92
CA LEU A 211 -13.48 -15.15 5.53
C LEU A 211 -12.92 -13.73 5.68
N ARG A 212 -13.78 -12.70 5.59
CA ARG A 212 -13.43 -11.27 5.74
C ARG A 212 -13.44 -10.77 7.19
N GLN A 213 -13.71 -11.63 8.18
CA GLN A 213 -13.77 -11.21 9.58
C GLN A 213 -12.36 -11.10 10.18
N SER A 214 -12.05 -9.93 10.74
CA SER A 214 -10.82 -9.66 11.48
C SER A 214 -10.78 -10.31 12.88
N PRO A 215 -9.58 -10.46 13.47
CA PRO A 215 -9.42 -11.06 14.80
C PRO A 215 -9.98 -10.22 15.92
N VAL A 216 -10.67 -10.89 16.85
CA VAL A 216 -11.30 -10.25 18.00
C VAL A 216 -10.36 -10.19 19.20
N LYS A 217 -9.78 -11.32 19.62
CA LYS A 217 -8.93 -11.40 20.83
C LYS A 217 -7.61 -12.12 20.54
N PRO A 218 -6.47 -11.63 21.06
CA PRO A 218 -5.18 -12.32 20.95
C PRO A 218 -5.10 -13.48 21.94
N ASN A 219 -5.58 -14.65 21.52
CA ASN A 219 -5.44 -15.92 22.22
C ASN A 219 -5.41 -17.10 21.23
N SER A 220 -5.02 -18.29 21.72
CA SER A 220 -4.83 -19.48 20.88
C SER A 220 -6.09 -19.90 20.10
N ARG A 221 -7.28 -19.69 20.67
CA ARG A 221 -8.55 -20.04 20.00
C ARG A 221 -8.77 -19.19 18.76
N HIS A 222 -8.69 -17.86 18.90
CA HIS A 222 -8.89 -16.96 17.76
C HIS A 222 -7.76 -17.14 16.74
N MET A 223 -6.53 -17.39 17.18
CA MET A 223 -5.43 -17.73 16.28
C MET A 223 -5.77 -18.92 15.39
N LEU A 224 -6.25 -20.03 15.96
CA LEU A 224 -6.69 -21.19 15.19
C LEU A 224 -7.86 -20.84 14.24
N GLU A 225 -8.85 -20.06 14.70
CA GLU A 225 -9.94 -19.61 13.83
C GLU A 225 -9.44 -18.79 12.62
N HIS A 226 -8.40 -17.97 12.78
CA HIS A 226 -7.78 -17.23 11.67
C HIS A 226 -6.94 -18.10 10.75
N ILE A 227 -6.19 -19.06 11.31
CA ILE A 227 -5.48 -20.07 10.51
C ILE A 227 -6.47 -20.86 9.64
N GLU A 228 -7.63 -21.23 10.18
CA GLU A 228 -8.69 -21.91 9.41
C GLU A 228 -9.24 -21.02 8.28
N ARG A 229 -9.33 -19.70 8.47
CA ARG A 229 -9.69 -18.78 7.37
C ARG A 229 -8.61 -18.77 6.29
N LEU A 230 -7.33 -18.72 6.65
CA LEU A 230 -6.23 -18.77 5.68
C LEU A 230 -6.24 -20.08 4.91
N LYS A 231 -6.42 -21.22 5.58
CA LYS A 231 -6.57 -22.53 4.94
C LYS A 231 -7.76 -22.56 3.99
N ALA A 232 -8.90 -22.00 4.38
CA ALA A 232 -10.07 -21.94 3.51
C ALA A 232 -9.84 -21.07 2.26
N TRP A 233 -9.11 -19.97 2.37
CA TRP A 233 -8.65 -19.21 1.20
C TRP A 233 -7.70 -20.03 0.32
N GLN A 234 -6.70 -20.69 0.92
CA GLN A 234 -5.73 -21.53 0.21
C GLN A 234 -6.40 -22.74 -0.47
N ALA A 235 -7.47 -23.28 0.11
CA ALA A 235 -8.25 -24.40 -0.43
C ALA A 235 -9.03 -24.05 -1.70
N LEU A 236 -9.14 -22.77 -2.06
CA LEU A 236 -9.60 -22.35 -3.39
C LEU A 236 -8.61 -22.75 -4.48
N ASP A 237 -7.33 -22.92 -4.11
CA ASP A 237 -6.25 -23.48 -4.94
C ASP A 237 -6.21 -22.83 -6.31
N LEU A 238 -6.16 -21.50 -6.33
CA LEU A 238 -6.13 -20.75 -7.57
C LEU A 238 -4.88 -21.09 -8.40
N PRO A 239 -4.95 -21.01 -9.74
CA PRO A 239 -3.79 -21.25 -10.60
C PRO A 239 -2.56 -20.45 -10.16
N THR A 240 -1.40 -21.12 -10.10
CA THR A 240 -0.16 -20.49 -9.64
C THR A 240 0.23 -19.34 -10.58
N GLY A 241 0.48 -18.15 -10.02
CA GLY A 241 0.93 -16.98 -10.78
C GLY A 241 -0.21 -16.20 -11.45
N ILE A 242 -1.48 -16.54 -11.20
CA ILE A 242 -2.64 -15.82 -11.74
C ILE A 242 -2.63 -14.33 -11.37
N GLU A 243 -2.08 -13.99 -10.20
CA GLU A 243 -1.93 -12.61 -9.72
C GLU A 243 -0.97 -11.78 -10.58
N ARG A 244 -0.09 -12.44 -11.36
CA ARG A 244 0.93 -11.79 -12.21
C ARG A 244 0.44 -11.53 -13.64
N LEU A 245 -0.73 -12.06 -14.01
CA LEU A 245 -1.33 -11.85 -15.32
C LEU A 245 -1.87 -10.43 -15.51
N VAL A 246 -2.09 -9.71 -14.41
CA VAL A 246 -2.66 -8.37 -14.39
C VAL A 246 -1.79 -7.44 -13.56
N HIS A 247 -1.72 -6.17 -13.95
CA HIS A 247 -1.01 -5.17 -13.19
C HIS A 247 -1.54 -5.05 -11.74
N GLN A 248 -0.64 -5.04 -10.75
CA GLN A 248 -0.99 -5.06 -9.32
C GLN A 248 -2.00 -3.97 -8.91
N ASN A 249 -1.82 -2.73 -9.37
CA ASN A 249 -2.76 -1.63 -9.08
C ASN A 249 -4.20 -1.92 -9.53
N ARG A 250 -4.38 -2.66 -10.63
CA ARG A 250 -5.71 -3.02 -11.14
C ARG A 250 -6.31 -4.16 -10.32
N LEU A 251 -5.50 -5.15 -9.98
CA LEU A 251 -5.90 -6.25 -9.09
C LEU A 251 -6.37 -5.72 -7.72
N LEU A 252 -5.57 -4.87 -7.08
CA LEU A 252 -5.91 -4.23 -5.80
C LEU A 252 -7.19 -3.38 -5.90
N LYS A 253 -7.37 -2.67 -7.01
CA LYS A 253 -8.60 -1.89 -7.22
C LYS A 253 -9.82 -2.79 -7.31
N ILE A 254 -9.76 -3.87 -8.08
CA ILE A 254 -10.86 -4.84 -8.22
C ILE A 254 -11.17 -5.46 -6.85
N ALA A 255 -10.15 -5.86 -6.09
CA ALA A 255 -10.32 -6.41 -4.74
C ALA A 255 -11.00 -5.39 -3.81
N ARG A 256 -10.59 -4.12 -3.85
CA ARG A 256 -11.20 -3.05 -3.04
C ARG A 256 -12.66 -2.80 -3.38
N GLU A 257 -12.99 -2.69 -4.67
CA GLU A 257 -14.36 -2.49 -5.13
C GLU A 257 -15.24 -3.69 -4.76
N GLY A 258 -14.76 -4.92 -5.00
CA GLY A 258 -15.46 -6.14 -4.59
C GLY A 258 -15.56 -6.32 -3.07
N GLY A 259 -14.61 -5.75 -2.31
CA GLY A 259 -14.55 -5.77 -0.86
C GLY A 259 -15.70 -5.01 -0.22
N GLN A 260 -16.15 -3.94 -0.87
CA GLN A 260 -17.27 -3.10 -0.45
C GLN A 260 -18.65 -3.67 -0.81
N MET A 261 -18.69 -4.75 -1.59
CA MET A 261 -19.93 -5.35 -2.08
C MET A 261 -20.36 -6.53 -1.23
N THR A 262 -21.69 -6.73 -1.15
CA THR A 262 -22.25 -7.94 -0.54
C THR A 262 -22.08 -9.15 -1.47
N PRO A 263 -22.08 -10.38 -0.93
CA PRO A 263 -22.08 -11.59 -1.76
C PRO A 263 -23.22 -11.62 -2.79
N ALA A 264 -24.39 -11.07 -2.44
CA ALA A 264 -25.53 -10.99 -3.35
C ALA A 264 -25.30 -10.01 -4.51
N ASP A 265 -24.56 -8.92 -4.29
CA ASP A 265 -24.20 -7.98 -5.35
C ASP A 265 -23.17 -8.58 -6.30
N LEU A 266 -22.17 -9.28 -5.75
CA LEU A 266 -21.17 -10.02 -6.54
C LEU A 266 -21.81 -11.12 -7.38
N ALA A 267 -22.83 -11.80 -6.87
CA ALA A 267 -23.55 -12.85 -7.59
C ALA A 267 -24.26 -12.34 -8.86
N LYS A 268 -24.66 -11.06 -8.90
CA LYS A 268 -25.35 -10.43 -10.05
C LYS A 268 -24.41 -10.06 -11.19
N PHE A 269 -23.09 -10.16 -11.01
CA PHE A 269 -22.15 -9.87 -12.08
C PHE A 269 -22.18 -10.94 -13.17
N GLU A 270 -21.95 -10.50 -14.40
CA GLU A 270 -21.62 -11.38 -15.52
C GLU A 270 -20.42 -12.28 -15.16
N PRO A 271 -20.39 -13.55 -15.63
CA PRO A 271 -19.46 -14.56 -15.14
C PRO A 271 -17.98 -14.14 -15.11
N GLN A 272 -17.46 -13.53 -16.18
CA GLN A 272 -16.06 -13.12 -16.26
C GLN A 272 -15.72 -12.09 -15.17
N ARG A 273 -16.57 -11.05 -15.03
CA ARG A 273 -16.39 -10.02 -14.00
C ARG A 273 -16.53 -10.61 -12.61
N ARG A 274 -17.49 -11.51 -12.38
CA ARG A 274 -17.70 -12.19 -11.10
C ARG A 274 -16.44 -12.95 -10.69
N TYR A 275 -15.95 -13.83 -11.55
CA TYR A 275 -14.79 -14.66 -11.24
C TYR A 275 -13.51 -13.83 -11.07
N ALA A 276 -13.26 -12.85 -11.95
CA ALA A 276 -12.12 -11.95 -11.80
C ALA A 276 -12.16 -11.18 -10.46
N THR A 277 -13.34 -10.73 -10.03
CA THR A 277 -13.52 -10.06 -8.74
C THR A 277 -13.26 -11.01 -7.57
N LEU A 278 -13.77 -12.24 -7.63
CA LEU A 278 -13.56 -13.25 -6.58
C LEU A 278 -12.10 -13.72 -6.50
N VAL A 279 -11.40 -13.82 -7.64
CA VAL A 279 -9.95 -14.07 -7.69
C VAL A 279 -9.19 -12.95 -7.01
N ALA A 280 -9.48 -11.69 -7.36
CA ALA A 280 -8.83 -10.53 -6.74
C ALA A 280 -9.08 -10.48 -5.22
N LEU A 281 -10.31 -10.77 -4.79
CA LEU A 281 -10.67 -10.87 -3.37
C LEU A 281 -9.97 -12.01 -2.64
N THR A 282 -9.74 -13.13 -3.31
CA THR A 282 -9.04 -14.28 -2.74
C THR A 282 -7.56 -13.95 -2.52
N ILE A 283 -6.91 -13.34 -3.51
CA ILE A 283 -5.49 -12.94 -3.42
C ILE A 283 -5.30 -11.92 -2.30
N GLU A 284 -6.12 -10.87 -2.28
CA GLU A 284 -6.06 -9.83 -1.24
C GLU A 284 -6.44 -10.39 0.14
N GLY A 285 -7.43 -11.28 0.20
CA GLY A 285 -7.86 -11.96 1.42
C GLY A 285 -6.75 -12.84 2.01
N MET A 286 -6.02 -13.60 1.19
CA MET A 286 -4.86 -14.37 1.65
C MET A 286 -3.77 -13.48 2.25
N ALA A 287 -3.45 -12.36 1.58
CA ALA A 287 -2.47 -11.40 2.09
C ALA A 287 -2.93 -10.80 3.43
N THR A 288 -4.16 -10.29 3.48
CA THR A 288 -4.76 -9.68 4.68
C THR A 288 -4.77 -10.65 5.86
N VAL A 289 -5.27 -11.87 5.67
CA VAL A 289 -5.34 -12.85 6.76
C VAL A 289 -3.95 -13.30 7.21
N THR A 290 -2.98 -13.37 6.29
CA THR A 290 -1.58 -13.66 6.65
C THR A 290 -1.01 -12.58 7.58
N ASP A 291 -1.21 -11.31 7.24
CA ASP A 291 -0.77 -10.18 8.07
C ASP A 291 -1.48 -10.17 9.43
N GLU A 292 -2.80 -10.42 9.45
CA GLU A 292 -3.58 -10.55 10.68
C GLU A 292 -3.10 -11.70 11.57
N ILE A 293 -2.69 -12.85 11.00
CA ILE A 293 -2.13 -13.98 11.74
C ILE A 293 -0.80 -13.59 12.39
N ILE A 294 0.07 -12.87 11.68
CA ILE A 294 1.36 -12.41 12.21
C ILE A 294 1.14 -11.39 13.34
N ASP A 295 0.32 -10.36 13.13
CA ASP A 295 -0.01 -9.36 14.16
C ASP A 295 -0.67 -10.01 15.39
N LEU A 296 -1.54 -11.01 15.19
CA LEU A 296 -2.15 -11.73 16.29
C LEU A 296 -1.12 -12.53 17.09
N HIS A 297 -0.12 -13.13 16.43
CA HIS A 297 0.98 -13.84 17.07
C HIS A 297 1.81 -12.89 17.92
N ASP A 298 2.18 -11.73 17.37
CA ASP A 298 2.94 -10.69 18.09
C ASP A 298 2.19 -10.20 19.32
N ARG A 299 0.89 -9.97 19.22
CA ARG A 299 0.05 -9.57 20.36
C ARG A 299 -0.06 -10.67 21.42
N ILE A 300 -0.13 -11.94 21.02
CA ILE A 300 -0.10 -13.07 21.97
C ILE A 300 1.23 -13.10 22.69
N LEU A 301 2.36 -13.04 21.97
CA LEU A 301 3.69 -13.01 22.57
C LEU A 301 3.84 -11.82 23.51
N GLY A 302 3.47 -10.61 23.09
CA GLY A 302 3.53 -9.42 23.94
C GLY A 302 2.75 -9.58 25.25
N LYS A 303 1.58 -10.22 25.22
CA LYS A 303 0.81 -10.53 26.44
C LYS A 303 1.53 -11.52 27.36
N LEU A 304 2.13 -12.58 26.80
CA LEU A 304 2.86 -13.57 27.58
C LEU A 304 4.10 -12.96 28.25
N PHE A 305 4.87 -12.17 27.51
CA PHE A 305 6.05 -11.46 28.03
C PHE A 305 5.66 -10.45 29.13
N ASN A 306 4.58 -9.69 28.92
CA ASN A 306 4.09 -8.74 29.93
C ASN A 306 3.59 -9.45 31.19
N ALA A 307 2.90 -10.59 31.04
CA ALA A 307 2.46 -11.38 32.19
C ALA A 307 3.65 -11.93 32.99
N ALA A 308 4.67 -12.47 32.32
CA ALA A 308 5.90 -12.94 32.95
C ALA A 308 6.63 -11.80 33.68
N LYS A 309 6.79 -10.65 33.03
CA LYS A 309 7.42 -9.46 33.63
C LYS A 309 6.67 -8.96 34.86
N ASN A 310 5.34 -8.87 34.78
CA ASN A 310 4.51 -8.40 35.89
C ASN A 310 4.56 -9.39 37.08
N LYS A 311 4.50 -10.69 36.81
CA LYS A 311 4.61 -11.73 37.84
C LYS A 311 5.97 -11.68 38.52
N HIS A 312 7.05 -11.55 37.75
CA HIS A 312 8.40 -11.37 38.25
C HIS A 312 8.52 -10.11 39.14
N GLN A 313 7.98 -8.98 38.68
CA GLN A 313 7.97 -7.74 39.46
C GLN A 313 7.17 -7.88 40.76
N GLN A 314 6.02 -8.55 40.74
CA GLN A 314 5.22 -8.82 41.94
C GLN A 314 5.95 -9.72 42.93
N GLN A 315 6.61 -10.79 42.46
CA GLN A 315 7.43 -11.67 43.29
C GLN A 315 8.58 -10.89 43.94
N PHE A 316 9.27 -10.05 43.18
CA PHE A 316 10.35 -9.21 43.69
C PHE A 316 9.84 -8.19 44.72
N GLN A 317 8.72 -7.52 44.45
CA GLN A 317 8.10 -6.56 45.37
C GLN A 317 7.66 -7.23 46.69
N ALA A 318 7.10 -8.44 46.62
CA ALA A 318 6.70 -9.20 47.82
C ALA A 318 7.90 -9.50 48.74
N SER A 319 9.07 -9.79 48.17
CA SER A 319 10.32 -9.99 48.92
C SER A 319 11.00 -8.68 49.34
N GLY A 320 10.57 -7.52 48.83
CA GLY A 320 11.26 -6.24 49.02
C GLY A 320 11.42 -5.80 50.48
N LYS A 321 10.40 -6.03 51.33
CA LYS A 321 10.49 -5.73 52.77
C LYS A 321 11.53 -6.61 53.47
N ALA A 322 11.56 -7.90 53.13
CA ALA A 322 12.52 -8.85 53.69
C ALA A 322 13.95 -8.54 53.22
N ILE A 323 14.13 -8.22 51.93
CA ILE A 323 15.42 -7.79 51.36
C ILE A 323 15.92 -6.54 52.08
N ASN A 324 15.10 -5.48 52.20
CA ASN A 324 15.50 -4.25 52.87
C ASN A 324 15.87 -4.48 54.35
N ALA A 325 15.11 -5.34 55.05
CA ALA A 325 15.42 -5.70 56.44
C ALA A 325 16.80 -6.37 56.55
N LYS A 326 17.14 -7.28 55.63
CA LYS A 326 18.46 -7.93 55.57
C LYS A 326 19.57 -6.95 55.21
N VAL A 327 19.38 -6.09 54.21
CA VAL A 327 20.36 -5.06 53.84
C VAL A 327 20.67 -4.14 55.02
N ARG A 328 19.65 -3.68 55.76
CA ARG A 328 19.84 -2.87 56.97
C ARG A 328 20.54 -3.65 58.09
N LEU A 329 20.24 -4.94 58.24
CA LEU A 329 20.88 -5.79 59.22
C LEU A 329 22.38 -5.96 58.92
N PHE A 330 22.73 -6.38 57.71
CA PHE A 330 24.14 -6.57 57.32
C PHE A 330 24.92 -5.26 57.25
N GLY A 331 24.25 -4.13 56.95
CA GLY A 331 24.86 -2.81 57.07
C GLY A 331 25.27 -2.48 58.52
N ARG A 332 24.41 -2.80 59.51
CA ARG A 332 24.75 -2.63 60.94
C ARG A 332 25.89 -3.54 61.38
N ILE A 333 25.88 -4.80 60.95
CA ILE A 333 26.95 -5.75 61.22
C ILE A 333 28.26 -5.27 60.59
N GLY A 334 28.22 -4.82 59.33
CA GLY A 334 29.36 -4.25 58.64
C GLY A 334 29.95 -3.04 59.37
N GLN A 335 29.10 -2.13 59.87
CA GLN A 335 29.56 -0.99 60.67
C GLN A 335 30.22 -1.44 61.98
N ALA A 336 29.61 -2.38 62.72
CA ALA A 336 30.19 -2.92 63.95
C ALA A 336 31.57 -3.56 63.70
N LEU A 337 31.74 -4.25 62.58
CA LEU A 337 33.03 -4.82 62.16
C LEU A 337 34.07 -3.75 61.80
N ILE A 338 33.65 -2.66 61.14
CA ILE A 338 34.53 -1.52 60.85
C ILE A 338 35.00 -0.86 62.15
N ASP A 339 34.09 -0.59 63.08
CA ASP A 339 34.38 0.06 64.37
C ASP A 339 35.28 -0.82 65.24
N ALA A 340 35.04 -2.14 65.27
CA ALA A 340 35.88 -3.09 65.97
C ALA A 340 37.31 -3.12 65.40
N LYS A 341 37.44 -3.10 64.06
CA LYS A 341 38.75 -3.04 63.40
C LYS A 341 39.50 -1.75 63.70
N GLN A 342 38.81 -0.61 63.77
CA GLN A 342 39.41 0.68 64.11
C GLN A 342 39.83 0.76 65.59
N SER A 343 39.09 0.11 66.48
CA SER A 343 39.32 0.13 67.92
C SER A 343 40.22 -1.01 68.43
N GLY A 344 40.61 -1.95 67.56
CA GLY A 344 41.41 -3.12 67.94
C GLY A 344 40.64 -4.21 68.71
N CYS A 345 39.31 -4.21 68.64
CA CYS A 345 38.44 -5.18 69.32
C CYS A 345 38.23 -6.47 68.49
N ASP A 346 37.79 -7.54 69.14
CA ASP A 346 37.47 -8.81 68.49
C ASP A 346 36.27 -8.69 67.54
N PRO A 347 36.41 -9.05 66.24
CA PRO A 347 35.32 -9.02 65.26
C PRO A 347 34.12 -9.91 65.62
N PHE A 348 34.33 -11.06 66.27
CA PHE A 348 33.24 -11.98 66.61
C PHE A 348 32.41 -11.44 67.77
N ALA A 349 33.06 -10.92 68.82
CA ALA A 349 32.40 -10.18 69.89
C ALA A 349 31.59 -8.97 69.36
N ALA A 350 32.08 -8.30 68.31
CA ALA A 350 31.37 -7.18 67.68
C ALA A 350 30.08 -7.60 66.95
N ILE A 351 30.05 -8.78 66.32
CA ILE A 351 28.84 -9.35 65.73
C ILE A 351 27.85 -9.74 66.85
N GLU A 352 28.34 -10.40 67.90
CA GLU A 352 27.52 -10.84 69.05
C GLU A 352 26.87 -9.68 69.80
N ALA A 353 27.51 -8.50 69.80
CA ALA A 353 26.92 -7.27 70.34
C ALA A 353 25.71 -6.76 69.52
N VAL A 354 25.59 -7.14 68.24
CA VAL A 354 24.44 -6.79 67.38
C VAL A 354 23.34 -7.85 67.46
N MET A 355 23.70 -9.13 67.50
CA MET A 355 22.79 -10.28 67.64
C MET A 355 23.54 -11.56 68.00
N SER A 356 22.85 -12.56 68.57
CA SER A 356 23.47 -13.85 68.87
C SER A 356 24.03 -14.55 67.62
N TRP A 357 25.05 -15.39 67.82
CA TRP A 357 25.67 -16.15 66.73
C TRP A 357 24.68 -17.04 65.97
N ASP A 358 23.77 -17.71 66.68
CA ASP A 358 22.73 -18.53 66.06
C ASP A 358 21.77 -17.70 65.19
N ALA A 359 21.35 -16.54 65.68
CA ALA A 359 20.49 -15.62 64.92
C ALA A 359 21.23 -15.05 63.69
N PHE A 360 22.53 -14.82 63.79
CA PHE A 360 23.36 -14.42 62.66
C PHE A 360 23.43 -15.53 61.59
N ALA A 361 23.70 -16.78 61.99
CA ALA A 361 23.77 -17.92 61.08
C ALA A 361 22.43 -18.17 60.35
N GLU A 362 21.31 -18.09 61.07
CA GLU A 362 19.97 -18.13 60.47
C GLU A 362 19.77 -16.95 59.50
N SER A 363 20.21 -15.75 59.88
CA SER A 363 20.05 -14.57 59.05
C SER A 363 20.81 -14.64 57.72
N VAL A 364 22.00 -15.26 57.71
CA VAL A 364 22.80 -15.53 56.52
C VAL A 364 22.10 -16.55 55.62
N THR A 365 21.56 -17.61 56.20
CA THR A 365 20.79 -18.62 55.45
C THR A 365 19.53 -18.01 54.82
N GLU A 366 18.80 -17.17 55.54
CA GLU A 366 17.66 -16.44 54.99
C GLU A 366 18.06 -15.45 53.90
N ALA A 367 19.20 -14.76 54.06
CA ALA A 367 19.73 -13.85 53.06
C ALA A 367 20.13 -14.59 51.78
N GLN A 368 20.73 -15.77 51.88
CA GLN A 368 21.05 -16.62 50.74
C GLN A 368 19.79 -17.09 49.99
N LYS A 369 18.67 -17.35 50.70
CA LYS A 369 17.38 -17.67 50.07
C LYS A 369 16.74 -16.46 49.38
N LEU A 370 16.99 -15.25 49.87
CA LEU A 370 16.51 -13.99 49.28
C LEU A 370 17.42 -13.46 48.18
N ALA A 371 18.70 -13.85 48.21
CA ALA A 371 19.68 -13.51 47.19
C ALA A 371 19.26 -14.17 45.88
N GLN A 372 19.20 -13.36 44.83
CA GLN A 372 18.86 -13.80 43.49
C GLN A 372 20.15 -13.93 42.67
N PRO A 373 20.17 -14.81 41.65
CA PRO A 373 21.32 -14.91 40.75
C PRO A 373 21.63 -13.56 40.07
N ASP A 374 22.88 -13.34 39.67
CA ASP A 374 23.28 -12.12 38.95
C ASP A 374 22.51 -11.93 37.62
N ASP A 375 22.05 -13.03 37.02
CA ASP A 375 21.19 -13.04 35.83
C ASP A 375 19.68 -13.04 36.16
N PHE A 376 19.27 -12.41 37.27
CA PHE A 376 17.87 -12.37 37.71
C PHE A 376 16.95 -11.77 36.64
N ASP A 377 16.15 -12.62 36.02
CA ASP A 377 15.34 -12.24 34.87
C ASP A 377 14.00 -12.97 34.82
N PHE A 378 13.01 -12.35 34.18
CA PHE A 378 11.65 -12.87 34.04
C PHE A 378 11.51 -13.99 33.00
N LEU A 379 12.54 -14.27 32.19
CA LEU A 379 12.43 -15.20 31.05
C LEU A 379 12.08 -16.63 31.46
N HIS A 380 12.51 -17.10 32.64
CA HIS A 380 12.15 -18.43 33.15
C HIS A 380 10.62 -18.60 33.32
N LEU A 381 9.89 -17.52 33.61
CA LEU A 381 8.43 -17.53 33.73
C LEU A 381 7.73 -17.62 32.37
N ILE A 382 8.42 -17.33 31.26
CA ILE A 382 7.84 -17.51 29.91
C ILE A 382 7.58 -18.99 29.65
N GLY A 383 8.42 -19.89 30.17
CA GLY A 383 8.24 -21.34 30.06
C GLY A 383 6.90 -21.83 30.60
N GLU A 384 6.33 -21.18 31.63
CA GLU A 384 5.00 -21.49 32.15
C GLU A 384 3.88 -21.32 31.10
N SER A 385 4.12 -20.46 30.11
CA SER A 385 3.18 -20.17 29.02
C SER A 385 3.38 -21.05 27.78
N TYR A 386 4.32 -22.00 27.81
CA TYR A 386 4.62 -22.88 26.68
C TYR A 386 3.38 -23.62 26.17
N ALA A 387 2.53 -24.13 27.07
CA ALA A 387 1.29 -24.81 26.72
C ALA A 387 0.34 -23.93 25.90
N THR A 388 0.32 -22.62 26.14
CA THR A 388 -0.52 -21.66 25.40
C THR A 388 -0.05 -21.48 23.96
N LEU A 389 1.26 -21.40 23.75
CA LEU A 389 1.87 -21.30 22.41
C LEU A 389 1.73 -22.62 21.65
N ARG A 390 1.99 -23.75 22.32
CA ARG A 390 1.97 -25.07 21.70
C ARG A 390 0.59 -25.48 21.14
N ARG A 391 -0.49 -24.85 21.63
CA ARG A 391 -1.88 -25.03 21.13
C ARG A 391 -2.07 -24.59 19.67
N TYR A 392 -1.30 -23.63 19.16
CA TYR A 392 -1.48 -23.12 17.80
C TYR A 392 -0.19 -23.08 16.98
N ALA A 393 0.98 -23.12 17.61
CA ALA A 393 2.27 -23.04 16.93
C ALA A 393 2.45 -24.04 15.77
N PRO A 394 2.03 -25.33 15.87
CA PRO A 394 2.11 -26.25 14.74
C PRO A 394 1.34 -25.78 13.51
N GLU A 395 0.08 -25.41 13.71
CA GLU A 395 -0.82 -24.93 12.66
C GLU A 395 -0.33 -23.61 12.06
N PHE A 396 0.18 -22.71 12.90
CA PHE A 396 0.78 -21.44 12.49
C PHE A 396 2.00 -21.66 11.60
N LEU A 397 2.92 -22.53 12.01
CA LEU A 397 4.12 -22.82 11.22
C LEU A 397 3.81 -23.59 9.94
N ALA A 398 2.78 -24.44 9.95
CA ALA A 398 2.37 -25.24 8.79
C ALA A 398 1.69 -24.39 7.71
N VAL A 399 0.82 -23.44 8.09
CA VAL A 399 0.03 -22.65 7.12
C VAL A 399 0.84 -21.56 6.41
N LEU A 400 1.91 -21.09 7.03
CA LEU A 400 2.74 -19.99 6.53
C LEU A 400 3.87 -20.49 5.62
N LYS A 401 3.91 -19.99 4.37
CA LYS A 401 4.99 -20.25 3.42
C LYS A 401 6.16 -19.29 3.67
N LEU A 402 6.92 -19.55 4.73
CA LEU A 402 8.07 -18.74 5.13
C LEU A 402 9.25 -18.87 4.14
N ARG A 403 9.96 -17.77 3.93
CA ARG A 403 11.20 -17.68 3.15
C ARG A 403 12.17 -16.78 3.90
N ALA A 404 13.46 -17.06 3.80
CA ALA A 404 14.50 -16.29 4.48
C ALA A 404 15.52 -15.69 3.49
N ALA A 405 15.96 -14.47 3.80
CA ALA A 405 17.18 -13.91 3.23
C ALA A 405 18.42 -14.65 3.77
N PRO A 406 19.59 -14.55 3.13
CA PRO A 406 20.80 -15.28 3.55
C PRO A 406 21.14 -15.14 5.05
N ALA A 407 20.98 -13.94 5.62
CA ALA A 407 21.27 -13.66 7.02
C ALA A 407 20.32 -14.36 8.02
N ALA A 408 19.15 -14.81 7.58
CA ALA A 408 18.14 -15.46 8.43
C ALA A 408 18.00 -16.97 8.14
N LYS A 409 18.91 -17.56 7.37
CA LYS A 409 18.84 -18.97 6.96
C LYS A 409 18.83 -19.92 8.17
N ASN A 410 19.71 -19.71 9.15
CA ASN A 410 19.76 -20.53 10.37
C ASN A 410 18.44 -20.51 11.15
N VAL A 411 17.71 -19.40 11.13
CA VAL A 411 16.39 -19.27 11.78
C VAL A 411 15.34 -20.08 11.02
N LEU A 412 15.35 -20.02 9.68
CA LEU A 412 14.45 -20.83 8.86
C LEU A 412 14.73 -22.32 9.03
N ASP A 413 16.00 -22.73 9.07
CA ASP A 413 16.39 -24.12 9.30
C ASP A 413 15.86 -24.62 10.66
N ALA A 414 15.93 -23.79 11.71
CA ALA A 414 15.33 -24.13 13.01
C ALA A 414 13.79 -24.22 12.96
N ILE A 415 13.13 -23.42 12.13
CA ILE A 415 11.68 -23.55 11.91
C ILE A 415 11.35 -24.89 11.23
N GLU A 416 12.16 -25.35 10.28
CA GLU A 416 11.97 -26.67 9.66
C GLU A 416 12.17 -27.81 10.67
N VAL A 417 13.15 -27.69 11.58
CA VAL A 417 13.30 -28.63 12.71
C VAL A 417 12.03 -28.64 13.56
N LEU A 418 11.48 -27.47 13.93
CA LEU A 418 10.24 -27.38 14.70
C LEU A 418 9.04 -27.99 13.95
N ARG A 419 8.96 -27.83 12.63
CA ARG A 419 7.92 -28.48 11.81
C ARG A 419 8.05 -30.00 11.86
N GLY A 420 9.24 -30.55 11.68
CA GLY A 420 9.51 -31.98 11.83
C GLY A 420 9.12 -32.50 13.21
N MET A 421 9.55 -31.80 14.27
CA MET A 421 9.18 -32.15 15.65
C MET A 421 7.66 -32.14 15.88
N ASN A 422 6.94 -31.20 15.27
CA ASN A 422 5.49 -31.13 15.38
C ASN A 422 4.80 -32.29 14.66
N THR A 423 5.30 -32.71 13.50
CA THR A 423 4.80 -33.88 12.76
C THR A 423 5.05 -35.17 13.53
N ASP A 424 6.25 -35.33 14.10
CA ASP A 424 6.66 -36.56 14.79
C ASP A 424 6.24 -36.60 16.27
N ASN A 425 5.57 -35.55 16.76
CA ASN A 425 5.29 -35.33 18.18
C ASN A 425 6.54 -35.45 19.09
N ALA A 426 7.70 -35.10 18.55
CA ALA A 426 8.96 -35.14 19.27
C ALA A 426 8.99 -34.08 20.38
N ARG A 427 9.44 -34.48 21.57
CA ARG A 427 9.53 -33.60 22.76
C ARG A 427 10.91 -33.02 22.99
N LYS A 428 11.95 -33.59 22.37
CA LYS A 428 13.34 -33.15 22.54
C LYS A 428 13.81 -32.51 21.24
N VAL A 429 14.46 -31.36 21.37
CA VAL A 429 15.14 -30.70 20.26
C VAL A 429 16.35 -31.56 19.85
N PRO A 430 16.56 -31.85 18.56
CA PRO A 430 17.74 -32.56 18.07
C PRO A 430 19.05 -31.86 18.49
N ALA A 431 20.11 -32.63 18.74
CA ALA A 431 21.39 -32.09 19.20
C ALA A 431 22.13 -31.26 18.13
N ASP A 432 21.81 -31.51 16.86
CA ASP A 432 22.34 -30.81 15.68
C ASP A 432 21.49 -29.59 15.26
N ALA A 433 20.42 -29.27 16.01
CA ALA A 433 19.62 -28.08 15.72
C ALA A 433 20.46 -26.80 15.87
N LEU A 434 20.47 -25.98 14.82
CA LEU A 434 21.16 -24.70 14.84
C LEU A 434 20.55 -23.77 15.89
N THR A 435 21.37 -23.33 16.85
CA THR A 435 20.96 -22.45 17.96
C THR A 435 21.79 -21.17 18.05
N ASP A 436 22.73 -20.94 17.13
CA ASP A 436 23.67 -19.81 17.14
C ASP A 436 22.98 -18.43 17.09
N PHE A 437 21.76 -18.37 16.55
CA PHE A 437 20.95 -17.14 16.50
C PHE A 437 20.26 -16.81 17.83
N ILE A 438 20.23 -17.75 18.79
CA ILE A 438 19.61 -17.55 20.09
C ILE A 438 20.51 -16.65 20.94
N LYS A 439 19.96 -15.53 21.41
CA LYS A 439 20.72 -14.58 22.23
C LYS A 439 21.20 -15.25 23.53
N PRO A 440 22.40 -14.92 24.05
CA PRO A 440 22.97 -15.53 25.27
C PRO A 440 22.03 -15.52 26.48
N ARG A 441 21.19 -14.48 26.58
CA ARG A 441 20.17 -14.32 27.62
C ARG A 441 19.16 -15.50 27.69
N TRP A 442 18.96 -16.23 26.59
CA TRP A 442 18.07 -17.40 26.51
C TRP A 442 18.79 -18.74 26.68
N GLN A 443 20.12 -18.79 26.57
CA GLN A 443 20.89 -20.05 26.60
C GLN A 443 20.92 -20.74 27.98
N LYS A 444 20.55 -20.00 29.03
CA LYS A 444 20.53 -20.48 30.42
C LYS A 444 19.18 -21.11 30.82
N LEU A 445 18.22 -21.19 29.90
CA LEU A 445 16.92 -21.84 30.03
C LEU A 445 16.93 -23.19 29.32
#